data_AF-A0A533I489-F1
#
_entry.id   AF-A0A533I489-F1
#
_cell.length_a   1.000
_cell.length_b   1.000
_cell.length_c   1.000
_cell.angle_alpha   90.00
_cell.angle_beta   90.00
_cell.angle_gamma   90.00
#
_symmetry.space_group_name_H-M   'P 1'
#
loop_
_entity.id
_entity.type
_entity.pdbx_description
1 polymer ?
#
loop_
_entity_poly.entity_id
_entity_poly.type
_entity_poly.pdbx_seq_one_letter_code
_entity_poly.pdbx_strand_id
1 'polypeptide(L)'
;MSNVIQVVAFVVDKYNMTLYKPDGTEHLIKQGDPLLRQVLEIITPIIQDGGIAEVDLGQHEDLGKEFKDFEAKTGGLVQFFKVLKADAEKFLAQLTGNTDIVAPLALGVIPSKNPAVTRVEVKRKDGDAAEASKAKQNAAINEVLANAKPTSSTEFKAPMADQHDEKGQLVSEGTETIIAKVGDTVIPGVEKLAGQFEYASKQGNSTIGMENFLRRLGVVIKERGHSVEDLLKFLERGDLPIADDGSFVAYKILRKRGDHFVDCHSGKVPQRVGSYVHMDHSLVDPNRRNECSNGLHVARRGYIGNFSGDVCTLIKVNPEDVIAVPEYDANKMRVCGYHIIDLIADSDYKSLKRDNAMTDNMAAKIQLGKALAGEHIGITEKVKITEQMGGGVQVTQVTNRKEAKQAVAKQKATTKKRVAEAIKTKAKDVQSDDAVDPTKLAKAVAKQKAAGGSAREQKALEMFAKVSEADTPRAKWAFANDLVNFKKAAKVSWEKLGISALQGDNLVSIAKTEPVFTAPVEEKKPAKAPAKVQTKAVTKPVKATPAAQPAKVDREALLRGLMVKVVKGDKKAAQEALLLKKKSKKSWEALGLTKAEGEKIVKLAAK
;
A
#
# COMPACT_ATOMS: atom_id res chain seq x y z
N MET A 1 25.91 14.59 -2.38
CA MET A 1 27.18 13.99 -2.84
C MET A 1 26.93 12.51 -3.02
N SER A 2 27.46 11.88 -4.05
CA SER A 2 27.23 10.46 -4.35
C SER A 2 28.23 9.59 -3.57
N ASN A 3 27.74 8.76 -2.66
CA ASN A 3 28.56 7.84 -1.87
C ASN A 3 28.77 6.50 -2.61
N VAL A 4 28.90 6.55 -3.93
CA VAL A 4 29.22 5.38 -4.76
C VAL A 4 30.70 5.05 -4.60
N ILE A 5 31.01 3.83 -4.21
CA ILE A 5 32.37 3.29 -4.22
C ILE A 5 32.48 2.13 -5.19
N GLN A 6 33.66 1.97 -5.79
CA GLN A 6 34.03 0.76 -6.52
C GLN A 6 34.70 -0.22 -5.56
N VAL A 7 34.35 -1.50 -5.67
CA VAL A 7 34.86 -2.60 -4.83
C VAL A 7 35.47 -3.67 -5.73
N VAL A 8 36.72 -4.05 -5.45
CA VAL A 8 37.47 -5.08 -6.18
C VAL A 8 37.60 -6.39 -5.40
N ALA A 9 37.53 -6.33 -4.07
CA ALA A 9 37.53 -7.49 -3.19
C ALA A 9 36.81 -7.14 -1.88
N PHE A 10 36.44 -8.16 -1.10
CA PHE A 10 35.93 -7.97 0.26
C PHE A 10 36.31 -9.15 1.16
N VAL A 11 36.38 -8.89 2.45
CA VAL A 11 36.58 -9.89 3.51
C VAL A 11 35.51 -9.68 4.57
N VAL A 12 34.93 -10.78 5.07
CA VAL A 12 33.97 -10.76 6.20
C VAL A 12 34.58 -11.55 7.36
N ASP A 13 34.76 -10.90 8.50
CA ASP A 13 35.19 -11.51 9.75
C ASP A 13 34.08 -11.49 10.82
N LYS A 14 34.41 -11.80 12.07
CA LYS A 14 33.44 -11.89 13.19
C LYS A 14 32.91 -10.54 13.67
N TYR A 15 33.48 -9.44 13.23
CA TYR A 15 33.23 -8.08 13.72
C TYR A 15 32.93 -7.09 12.58
N ASN A 16 33.59 -7.23 11.43
CA ASN A 16 33.44 -6.32 10.29
C ASN A 16 33.41 -7.05 8.95
N MET A 17 32.95 -6.31 7.94
CA MET A 17 33.14 -6.57 6.53
C MET A 17 33.99 -5.43 5.95
N THR A 18 35.18 -5.77 5.48
CA THR A 18 36.12 -4.85 4.84
C THR A 18 35.95 -4.91 3.33
N LEU A 19 35.59 -3.78 2.72
CA LEU A 19 35.55 -3.57 1.27
C LEU A 19 36.87 -2.97 0.80
N TYR A 20 37.49 -3.60 -0.20
CA TYR A 20 38.72 -3.12 -0.84
C TYR A 20 38.36 -2.38 -2.14
N LYS A 21 38.85 -1.14 -2.29
CA LYS A 21 38.65 -0.31 -3.49
C LYS A 21 39.79 -0.47 -4.50
N PRO A 22 39.62 -0.06 -5.78
CA PRO A 22 40.70 -0.07 -6.79
C PRO A 22 41.95 0.74 -6.42
N ASP A 23 41.82 1.74 -5.54
CA ASP A 23 42.92 2.59 -5.05
C ASP A 23 43.69 1.97 -3.86
N GLY A 24 43.34 0.74 -3.45
CA GLY A 24 43.93 0.05 -2.30
C GLY A 24 43.40 0.53 -0.94
N THR A 25 42.47 1.49 -0.89
CA THR A 25 41.87 1.93 0.37
C THR A 25 40.73 1.01 0.81
N GLU A 26 40.58 0.87 2.13
CA GLU A 26 39.55 0.06 2.76
C GLU A 26 38.29 0.89 3.07
N HIS A 27 37.13 0.23 3.17
CA HIS A 27 35.92 0.76 3.78
C HIS A 27 35.25 -0.33 4.64
N LEU A 28 34.98 -0.02 5.91
CA LEU A 28 34.53 -1.00 6.90
C LEU A 28 33.04 -0.84 7.21
N ILE A 29 32.29 -1.92 7.01
CA ILE A 29 30.90 -2.07 7.45
C ILE A 29 30.90 -3.02 8.66
N LYS A 30 30.13 -2.74 9.73
CA LYS A 30 30.13 -3.60 10.93
C LYS A 30 29.20 -4.80 10.76
N GLN A 31 29.51 -5.91 11.45
CA GLN A 31 28.51 -6.95 11.72
C GLN A 31 27.36 -6.33 12.53
N GLY A 32 26.12 -6.60 12.13
CA GLY A 32 24.93 -5.92 12.65
C GLY A 32 24.52 -4.63 11.92
N ASP A 33 25.22 -4.24 10.85
CA ASP A 33 24.80 -3.13 9.99
C ASP A 33 23.84 -3.63 8.88
N PRO A 34 22.62 -3.06 8.72
CA PRO A 34 21.68 -3.44 7.67
C PRO A 34 22.20 -3.34 6.23
N LEU A 35 23.28 -2.59 5.98
CA LEU A 35 23.97 -2.56 4.69
C LEU A 35 24.66 -3.89 4.37
N LEU A 36 25.23 -4.58 5.38
CA LEU A 36 26.18 -5.67 5.19
C LEU A 36 25.60 -6.78 4.30
N ARG A 37 24.36 -7.20 4.58
CA ARG A 37 23.66 -8.24 3.80
C ARG A 37 23.32 -7.79 2.38
N GLN A 38 22.87 -6.55 2.22
CA GLN A 38 22.47 -5.98 0.92
C GLN A 38 23.70 -5.81 -0.01
N VAL A 39 24.79 -5.27 0.55
CA VAL A 39 26.07 -5.11 -0.17
C VAL A 39 26.63 -6.48 -0.54
N LEU A 40 26.59 -7.48 0.34
CA LEU A 40 27.02 -8.84 0.03
C LEU A 40 26.26 -9.46 -1.15
N GLU A 41 24.93 -9.36 -1.16
CA GLU A 41 24.11 -9.92 -2.27
C GLU A 41 24.43 -9.26 -3.62
N ILE A 42 24.82 -7.98 -3.63
CA ILE A 42 25.23 -7.25 -4.84
C ILE A 42 26.66 -7.60 -5.27
N ILE A 43 27.65 -7.53 -4.38
CA ILE A 43 29.07 -7.64 -4.77
C ILE A 43 29.56 -9.07 -4.95
N THR A 44 28.98 -10.03 -4.21
CA THR A 44 29.44 -11.44 -4.21
C THR A 44 29.48 -12.07 -5.61
N PRO A 45 28.42 -11.99 -6.45
CA PRO A 45 28.48 -12.56 -7.80
C PRO A 45 29.49 -11.82 -8.69
N ILE A 46 29.53 -10.49 -8.64
CA ILE A 46 30.38 -9.66 -9.51
C ILE A 46 31.87 -9.94 -9.25
N ILE A 47 32.28 -9.96 -7.97
CA ILE A 47 33.68 -10.16 -7.57
C ILE A 47 34.11 -11.63 -7.76
N GLN A 48 33.19 -12.60 -7.63
CA GLN A 48 33.51 -14.02 -7.94
C GLN A 48 33.79 -14.27 -9.42
N ASP A 49 33.19 -13.49 -10.33
CA ASP A 49 33.50 -13.52 -11.76
C ASP A 49 34.68 -12.59 -12.14
N GLY A 50 35.37 -12.01 -11.15
CA GLY A 50 36.55 -11.15 -11.33
C GLY A 50 36.22 -9.70 -11.75
N GLY A 51 34.96 -9.28 -11.64
CA GLY A 51 34.50 -7.93 -11.96
C GLY A 51 34.67 -6.94 -10.79
N ILE A 52 34.66 -5.65 -11.12
CA ILE A 52 34.59 -4.56 -10.15
C ILE A 52 33.11 -4.24 -9.90
N ALA A 53 32.68 -4.24 -8.64
CA ALA A 53 31.30 -3.91 -8.26
C ALA A 53 31.18 -2.41 -7.89
N GLU A 54 30.12 -1.74 -8.36
CA GLU A 54 29.77 -0.40 -7.89
C GLU A 54 28.69 -0.48 -6.81
N VAL A 55 28.96 0.13 -5.65
CA VAL A 55 28.11 0.08 -4.45
C VAL A 55 27.79 1.50 -4.02
N ASP A 56 26.51 1.89 -4.07
CA ASP A 56 26.06 3.17 -3.54
C ASP A 56 25.78 3.07 -2.04
N LEU A 57 26.76 3.46 -1.22
CA LEU A 57 26.64 3.56 0.24
C LEU A 57 25.81 4.79 0.69
N GLY A 58 25.24 5.54 -0.25
CA GLY A 58 24.32 6.64 0.00
C GLY A 58 22.85 6.24 -0.17
N GLN A 59 22.56 5.22 -0.99
CA GLN A 59 21.21 4.69 -1.19
C GLN A 59 20.83 3.63 -0.17
N HIS A 60 20.79 4.03 1.10
CA HIS A 60 19.77 3.47 1.99
C HIS A 60 18.38 3.82 1.45
N GLU A 61 17.37 3.02 1.78
CA GLU A 61 16.03 3.59 1.96
C GLU A 61 16.15 4.69 3.02
N ASP A 62 15.84 5.93 2.66
CA ASP A 62 15.96 7.09 3.54
C ASP A 62 14.90 6.94 4.66
N LEU A 63 15.25 6.23 5.73
CA LEU A 63 14.37 5.84 6.84
C LEU A 63 13.79 7.12 7.47
N GLY A 64 12.53 7.44 7.22
CA GLY A 64 11.95 8.77 7.49
C GLY A 64 11.30 9.43 6.26
N LYS A 65 11.59 8.97 5.04
CA LYS A 65 11.05 9.49 3.78
C LYS A 65 9.55 9.28 3.66
N GLU A 66 9.04 8.16 4.15
CA GLU A 66 7.61 7.84 4.20
C GLU A 66 6.81 8.89 5.01
N PHE A 67 7.40 9.44 6.07
CA PHE A 67 6.85 10.54 6.87
C PHE A 67 6.96 11.87 6.14
N LYS A 68 8.13 12.18 5.55
CA LYS A 68 8.35 13.38 4.71
C LYS A 68 7.37 13.43 3.51
N ASP A 69 7.21 12.32 2.80
CA ASP A 69 6.28 12.16 1.66
C ASP A 69 4.81 12.33 2.10
N PHE A 70 4.45 11.87 3.31
CA PHE A 70 3.09 11.96 3.84
C PHE A 70 2.76 13.37 4.36
N GLU A 71 3.67 14.02 5.09
CA GLU A 71 3.51 15.41 5.55
C GLU A 71 3.39 16.37 4.36
N ALA A 72 4.21 16.16 3.32
CA ALA A 72 4.11 16.90 2.06
C ALA A 72 2.77 16.66 1.33
N LYS A 73 2.28 15.41 1.28
CA LYS A 73 0.98 15.10 0.63
C LYS A 73 -0.25 15.56 1.40
N THR A 74 -0.18 15.60 2.74
CA THR A 74 -1.25 16.16 3.59
C THR A 74 -1.18 17.69 3.72
N GLY A 75 -0.18 18.34 3.11
CA GLY A 75 0.01 19.79 3.19
C GLY A 75 0.29 20.30 4.61
N GLY A 76 0.91 19.47 5.46
CA GLY A 76 1.15 19.77 6.87
C GLY A 76 -0.05 19.60 7.81
N LEU A 77 -1.17 19.02 7.35
CA LEU A 77 -2.30 18.66 8.23
C LEU A 77 -1.89 17.58 9.28
N VAL A 78 -0.94 16.72 8.92
CA VAL A 78 -0.27 15.77 9.80
C VAL A 78 1.22 16.10 9.77
N GLN A 79 1.78 16.43 10.92
CA GLN A 79 3.20 16.78 11.07
C GLN A 79 3.90 15.73 11.91
N PHE A 80 5.15 15.37 11.57
CA PHE A 80 5.90 14.40 12.38
C PHE A 80 7.15 15.00 13.02
N PHE A 81 7.41 14.57 14.25
CA PHE A 81 8.60 14.95 14.99
C PHE A 81 9.18 13.74 15.73
N LYS A 82 10.50 13.67 15.87
CA LYS A 82 11.19 12.64 16.65
C LYS A 82 11.51 13.19 18.05
N VAL A 83 11.20 12.41 19.07
CA VAL A 83 11.33 12.74 20.50
C VAL A 83 11.94 11.56 21.26
N LEU A 84 12.39 11.78 22.49
CA LEU A 84 12.76 10.67 23.39
C LEU A 84 11.50 9.92 23.85
N LYS A 85 11.58 8.61 24.04
CA LYS A 85 10.47 7.81 24.60
C LYS A 85 10.00 8.36 25.94
N ALA A 86 10.94 8.70 26.85
CA ALA A 86 10.63 9.25 28.16
C ALA A 86 9.80 10.54 28.11
N ASP A 87 10.01 11.41 27.11
CA ASP A 87 9.20 12.63 26.93
C ASP A 87 7.78 12.29 26.42
N ALA A 88 7.66 11.31 25.53
CA ALA A 88 6.37 10.81 25.03
C ALA A 88 5.57 10.06 26.11
N GLU A 89 6.24 9.31 26.99
CA GLU A 89 5.65 8.64 28.16
C GLU A 89 5.20 9.65 29.23
N LYS A 90 6.05 10.64 29.53
CA LYS A 90 5.71 11.78 30.40
C LYS A 90 4.46 12.50 29.89
N PHE A 91 4.36 12.72 28.58
CA PHE A 91 3.18 13.30 27.93
C PHE A 91 1.94 12.40 28.05
N LEU A 92 2.05 11.10 27.76
CA LEU A 92 0.98 10.12 27.94
C LEU A 92 0.46 10.11 29.39
N ALA A 93 1.36 10.05 30.38
CA ALA A 93 1.00 10.06 31.79
C ALA A 93 0.31 11.36 32.24
N GLN A 94 0.62 12.50 31.60
CA GLN A 94 -0.08 13.77 31.82
C GLN A 94 -1.47 13.82 31.18
N LEU A 95 -1.74 13.01 30.14
CA LEU A 95 -3.08 12.87 29.55
C LEU A 95 -3.98 11.94 30.37
N THR A 96 -3.48 10.80 30.84
CA THR A 96 -4.26 9.75 31.53
C THR A 96 -4.68 10.10 32.97
N GLY A 97 -4.79 11.39 33.31
CA GLY A 97 -5.05 11.88 34.67
C GLY A 97 -6.52 11.82 35.13
N ASN A 98 -7.46 11.60 34.21
CA ASN A 98 -8.89 11.44 34.53
C ASN A 98 -9.35 10.03 34.14
N THR A 99 -9.89 9.26 35.09
CA THR A 99 -10.57 7.99 34.79
C THR A 99 -12.08 8.20 34.58
N ASP A 100 -12.44 9.15 33.71
CA ASP A 100 -13.79 9.30 33.19
C ASP A 100 -13.97 8.23 32.09
N ILE A 101 -14.73 7.16 32.35
CA ILE A 101 -15.00 6.16 31.29
C ILE A 101 -15.76 6.85 30.16
N VAL A 102 -15.09 7.00 29.01
CA VAL A 102 -15.68 7.55 27.79
C VAL A 102 -16.89 6.71 27.41
N ALA A 103 -18.09 7.25 27.58
CA ALA A 103 -19.26 6.82 26.82
C ALA A 103 -18.91 6.99 25.33
N PRO A 104 -18.67 5.92 24.56
CA PRO A 104 -17.96 6.05 23.28
C PRO A 104 -18.76 6.87 22.26
N LEU A 105 -18.09 7.36 21.20
CA LEU A 105 -18.82 7.70 19.97
C LEU A 105 -19.65 6.46 19.59
N ALA A 106 -20.97 6.62 19.60
CA ALA A 106 -21.90 5.62 20.11
C ALA A 106 -21.63 4.17 19.65
N LEU A 107 -21.31 3.28 20.61
CA LEU A 107 -20.90 1.88 20.39
C LEU A 107 -21.59 1.22 19.18
N GLY A 108 -20.79 0.91 18.16
CA GLY A 108 -21.30 0.47 16.86
C GLY A 108 -21.82 1.61 15.98
N VAL A 109 -21.05 2.70 15.87
CA VAL A 109 -21.12 3.64 14.74
C VAL A 109 -20.85 2.85 13.46
N ILE A 110 -21.73 3.02 12.47
CA ILE A 110 -21.62 2.33 11.18
C ILE A 110 -20.40 2.89 10.42
N PRO A 111 -19.48 2.05 9.89
CA PRO A 111 -18.42 2.50 9.00
C PRO A 111 -19.01 3.31 7.82
N SER A 112 -18.66 4.60 7.78
CA SER A 112 -19.35 5.64 7.01
C SER A 112 -18.33 6.48 6.26
N LYS A 113 -18.62 6.81 4.99
CA LYS A 113 -17.71 7.60 4.13
C LYS A 113 -17.48 9.04 4.62
N ASN A 114 -18.29 9.53 5.54
CA ASN A 114 -17.98 10.70 6.36
C ASN A 114 -17.93 10.26 7.83
N PRO A 115 -16.79 10.41 8.53
CA PRO A 115 -16.78 10.49 9.98
C PRO A 115 -17.38 11.85 10.37
N ALA A 116 -18.71 11.89 10.46
CA ALA A 116 -19.40 13.01 11.09
C ALA A 116 -19.00 13.04 12.57
N VAL A 117 -17.99 13.86 12.90
CA VAL A 117 -17.66 14.21 14.28
C VAL A 117 -18.74 15.17 14.78
N THR A 118 -19.94 14.62 14.95
CA THR A 118 -21.08 15.31 15.54
C THR A 118 -20.64 15.68 16.95
N ARG A 119 -20.47 16.98 17.19
CA ARG A 119 -20.10 17.54 18.49
C ARG A 119 -21.24 17.24 19.47
N VAL A 120 -21.16 16.09 20.15
CA VAL A 120 -22.06 15.75 21.24
C VAL A 120 -21.73 16.70 22.39
N GLU A 121 -22.48 17.79 22.46
CA GLU A 121 -22.40 18.73 23.57
C GLU A 121 -23.03 18.09 24.81
N VAL A 122 -22.24 17.24 25.46
CA VAL A 122 -22.46 16.84 26.84
C VAL A 122 -22.44 18.12 27.66
N LYS A 123 -23.63 18.61 28.05
CA LYS A 123 -23.81 19.75 28.95
C LYS A 123 -23.34 19.38 30.36
N ARG A 124 -22.02 19.30 30.55
CA ARG A 124 -21.37 19.44 31.86
C ARG A 124 -21.65 20.85 32.39
N LYS A 125 -21.71 21.06 33.70
CA LYS A 125 -21.98 22.40 34.29
C LYS A 125 -20.73 23.26 34.40
N ASP A 126 -19.58 22.69 34.09
CA ASP A 126 -18.29 23.11 34.61
C ASP A 126 -17.39 23.55 33.45
N GLY A 127 -17.54 24.81 33.02
CA GLY A 127 -16.81 25.35 31.87
C GLY A 127 -15.31 25.47 32.12
N ASP A 128 -14.94 26.02 33.29
CA ASP A 128 -13.58 26.44 33.61
C ASP A 128 -12.59 25.25 33.68
N ALA A 129 -13.07 24.09 34.17
CA ALA A 129 -12.26 22.88 34.26
C ALA A 129 -11.86 22.31 32.88
N ALA A 130 -12.74 22.44 31.88
CA ALA A 130 -12.46 21.97 30.52
C ALA A 130 -11.45 22.88 29.79
N GLU A 131 -11.46 24.18 30.08
CA GLU A 131 -10.51 25.14 29.52
C GLU A 131 -9.13 25.04 30.19
N ALA A 132 -9.09 24.92 31.53
CA ALA A 132 -7.86 24.65 32.27
C ALA A 132 -7.18 23.32 31.85
N SER A 133 -7.98 22.27 31.61
CA SER A 133 -7.49 20.99 31.09
C SER A 133 -6.82 21.14 29.71
N LYS A 134 -7.47 21.86 28.77
CA LYS A 134 -6.88 22.19 27.45
C LYS A 134 -5.62 23.03 27.56
N ALA A 135 -5.58 24.03 28.45
CA ALA A 135 -4.39 24.85 28.65
C ALA A 135 -3.19 24.00 29.12
N LYS A 136 -3.43 23.07 30.06
CA LYS A 136 -2.42 22.11 30.53
C LYS A 136 -1.99 21.14 29.42
N GLN A 137 -2.92 20.63 28.62
CA GLN A 137 -2.61 19.77 27.46
C GLN A 137 -1.76 20.51 26.41
N ASN A 138 -2.11 21.75 26.07
CA ASN A 138 -1.35 22.56 25.11
C ASN A 138 0.04 22.93 25.62
N ALA A 139 0.20 23.19 26.93
CA ALA A 139 1.51 23.39 27.55
C ALA A 139 2.39 22.14 27.43
N ALA A 140 1.83 20.95 27.72
CA ALA A 140 2.53 19.67 27.58
C ALA A 140 2.91 19.36 26.12
N ILE A 141 2.02 19.64 25.16
CA ILE A 141 2.31 19.51 23.72
C ILE A 141 3.49 20.43 23.34
N ASN A 142 3.51 21.68 23.82
CA ASN A 142 4.58 22.63 23.53
C ASN A 142 5.91 22.24 24.18
N GLU A 143 5.89 21.67 25.40
CA GLU A 143 7.09 21.15 26.07
C GLU A 143 7.74 20.02 25.26
N VAL A 144 6.95 19.03 24.83
CA VAL A 144 7.42 17.93 23.98
C VAL A 144 7.95 18.46 22.63
N LEU A 145 7.21 19.37 21.98
CA LEU A 145 7.61 19.91 20.68
C LEU A 145 8.86 20.80 20.73
N ALA A 146 9.16 21.44 21.86
CA ALA A 146 10.37 22.26 22.01
C ALA A 146 11.67 21.45 21.91
N ASN A 147 11.64 20.18 22.33
CA ASN A 147 12.77 19.25 22.23
C ASN A 147 12.72 18.38 20.96
N ALA A 148 11.65 18.49 20.15
CA ALA A 148 11.36 17.55 19.07
C ALA A 148 12.04 17.92 17.74
N LYS A 149 12.59 16.92 17.05
CA LYS A 149 13.25 17.09 15.75
C LYS A 149 12.21 16.92 14.63
N PRO A 150 11.86 17.95 13.83
CA PRO A 150 10.85 17.84 12.77
C PRO A 150 11.36 17.07 11.55
N THR A 151 10.44 16.59 10.70
CA THR A 151 10.75 15.91 9.41
C THR A 151 11.72 16.68 8.50
N SER A 152 11.74 18.00 8.58
CA SER A 152 12.63 18.88 7.82
C SER A 152 14.10 18.85 8.29
N SER A 153 14.40 18.25 9.44
CA SER A 153 15.78 18.12 9.95
C SER A 153 16.56 17.02 9.21
N THR A 154 17.85 17.27 8.99
CA THR A 154 18.82 16.25 8.53
C THR A 154 19.04 15.14 9.56
N GLU A 155 18.69 15.37 10.83
CA GLU A 155 18.72 14.38 11.90
C GLU A 155 17.41 13.58 12.02
N PHE A 156 16.37 13.92 11.22
CA PHE A 156 15.16 13.13 11.14
C PHE A 156 15.40 11.87 10.30
N LYS A 157 15.90 10.85 11.00
CA LYS A 157 15.87 9.45 10.60
C LYS A 157 14.88 8.70 11.49
N ALA A 158 14.25 7.64 11.00
CA ALA A 158 13.42 6.77 11.82
C ALA A 158 14.23 6.26 13.03
N PRO A 159 13.61 6.15 14.23
CA PRO A 159 14.29 5.66 15.42
C PRO A 159 14.76 4.22 15.21
N MET A 160 15.78 3.80 15.97
CA MET A 160 16.13 2.38 16.04
C MET A 160 14.92 1.62 16.58
N ALA A 161 14.46 0.63 15.83
CA ALA A 161 13.32 -0.18 16.23
C ALA A 161 13.67 -1.03 17.46
N ASP A 162 12.67 -1.24 18.31
CA ASP A 162 12.74 -2.14 19.45
C ASP A 162 13.11 -3.55 18.96
N GLN A 163 14.25 -4.10 19.42
CA GLN A 163 14.71 -5.42 19.00
C GLN A 163 13.94 -6.49 19.79
N HIS A 164 13.35 -7.44 19.08
CA HIS A 164 12.62 -8.56 19.69
C HIS A 164 13.23 -9.90 19.30
N ASP A 165 13.19 -10.88 20.20
CA ASP A 165 13.62 -12.26 19.93
C ASP A 165 12.61 -13.00 19.01
N GLU A 166 12.94 -14.25 18.65
CA GLU A 166 12.08 -15.12 17.83
C GLU A 166 10.68 -15.37 18.45
N LYS A 167 10.51 -15.10 19.75
CA LYS A 167 9.26 -15.25 20.53
C LYS A 167 8.56 -13.92 20.78
N GLY A 168 9.11 -12.80 20.29
CA GLY A 168 8.55 -11.47 20.47
C GLY A 168 8.87 -10.78 21.79
N GLN A 169 9.76 -11.32 22.63
CA GLN A 169 10.23 -10.65 23.84
C GLN A 169 11.22 -9.53 23.50
N LEU A 170 11.16 -8.41 24.23
CA LEU A 170 12.04 -7.26 24.03
C LEU A 170 13.48 -7.57 24.48
N VAL A 171 14.45 -7.35 23.59
CA VAL A 171 15.89 -7.65 23.79
C VAL A 171 16.70 -6.38 23.95
N SER A 172 16.40 -5.33 23.17
CA SER A 172 16.92 -3.98 23.38
C SER A 172 15.87 -2.94 22.97
N GLU A 173 15.86 -1.80 23.66
CA GLU A 173 14.84 -0.78 23.48
C GLU A 173 15.40 0.47 22.80
N GLY A 174 14.70 0.97 21.77
CA GLY A 174 15.01 2.23 21.12
C GLY A 174 14.65 3.42 22.02
N THR A 175 15.59 4.36 22.23
CA THR A 175 15.39 5.52 23.12
C THR A 175 14.60 6.68 22.50
N GLU A 176 14.38 6.65 21.18
CA GLU A 176 13.62 7.65 20.42
C GLU A 176 12.31 7.04 19.87
N THR A 177 11.28 7.88 19.67
CA THR A 177 10.01 7.52 19.00
C THR A 177 9.55 8.69 18.11
N ILE A 178 8.71 8.41 17.12
CA ILE A 178 8.08 9.43 16.27
C ILE A 178 6.69 9.75 16.84
N ILE A 179 6.41 11.04 16.97
CA ILE A 179 5.07 11.56 17.23
C ILE A 179 4.43 12.11 15.96
N ALA A 180 3.17 11.78 15.72
CA ALA A 180 2.30 12.47 14.76
C ALA A 180 1.46 13.54 15.49
N LYS A 181 1.56 14.79 15.05
CA LYS A 181 0.69 15.89 15.48
C LYS A 181 -0.44 16.06 14.47
N VAL A 182 -1.69 15.98 14.94
CA VAL A 182 -2.91 16.15 14.14
C VAL A 182 -3.82 17.13 14.85
N GLY A 183 -3.79 18.40 14.42
CA GLY A 183 -4.44 19.50 15.14
C GLY A 183 -3.87 19.66 16.56
N ASP A 184 -4.76 19.59 17.56
CA ASP A 184 -4.49 19.76 18.99
C ASP A 184 -4.23 18.41 19.69
N THR A 185 -3.67 17.42 19.00
CA THR A 185 -3.40 16.09 19.58
C THR A 185 -2.15 15.46 18.97
N VAL A 186 -1.41 14.75 19.82
CA VAL A 186 -0.12 14.14 19.54
C VAL A 186 -0.23 12.64 19.80
N ILE A 187 0.28 11.82 18.87
CA ILE A 187 0.22 10.35 18.91
C ILE A 187 1.65 9.81 18.75
N PRO A 188 2.27 9.23 19.80
CA PRO A 188 3.59 8.60 19.73
C PRO A 188 3.53 7.20 19.11
N GLY A 189 4.69 6.60 18.86
CA GLY A 189 4.79 5.22 18.36
C GLY A 189 4.50 5.08 16.86
N VAL A 190 4.33 6.18 16.12
CA VAL A 190 3.85 6.12 14.72
C VAL A 190 4.92 5.66 13.73
N GLU A 191 6.18 5.49 14.16
CA GLU A 191 7.20 4.71 13.44
C GLU A 191 6.67 3.31 13.06
N LYS A 192 5.82 2.72 13.91
CA LYS A 192 5.18 1.42 13.69
C LYS A 192 4.17 1.41 12.54
N LEU A 193 3.85 2.56 11.95
CA LEU A 193 2.95 2.68 10.78
C LEU A 193 3.67 3.05 9.48
N ALA A 194 5.00 2.96 9.43
CA ALA A 194 5.81 3.34 8.26
C ALA A 194 5.28 2.75 6.93
N GLY A 195 4.91 1.46 6.90
CA GLY A 195 4.36 0.80 5.71
C GLY A 195 2.97 1.32 5.30
N GLN A 196 2.14 1.73 6.26
CA GLN A 196 0.83 2.33 6.02
C GLN A 196 0.96 3.78 5.51
N PHE A 197 1.91 4.55 6.04
CA PHE A 197 2.26 5.88 5.50
C PHE A 197 2.84 5.78 4.10
N GLU A 198 3.77 4.86 3.85
CA GLU A 198 4.30 4.62 2.50
C GLU A 198 3.18 4.21 1.53
N TYR A 199 2.29 3.31 1.93
CA TYR A 199 1.15 2.91 1.11
C TYR A 199 0.27 4.11 0.74
N ALA A 200 -0.14 4.92 1.72
CA ALA A 200 -0.97 6.10 1.48
C ALA A 200 -0.27 7.13 0.57
N SER A 201 1.03 7.35 0.80
CA SER A 201 1.86 8.31 0.06
C SER A 201 2.20 7.86 -1.37
N LYS A 202 2.48 6.57 -1.60
CA LYS A 202 2.96 6.07 -2.90
C LYS A 202 1.91 5.26 -3.67
N GLN A 203 1.29 4.26 -3.04
CA GLN A 203 0.52 3.21 -3.73
C GLN A 203 -0.99 3.48 -3.78
N GLY A 204 -1.61 3.77 -2.64
CA GLY A 204 -3.04 4.08 -2.53
C GLY A 204 -3.40 5.47 -3.06
N ASN A 205 -2.40 6.35 -3.20
CA ASN A 205 -2.49 7.73 -3.70
C ASN A 205 -3.63 8.55 -3.04
N SER A 206 -3.86 8.32 -1.76
CA SER A 206 -4.87 8.98 -0.93
C SER A 206 -4.43 8.91 0.53
N THR A 207 -4.30 10.07 1.16
CA THR A 207 -3.92 10.23 2.57
C THR A 207 -5.12 10.16 3.52
N ILE A 208 -6.34 10.36 2.99
CA ILE A 208 -7.60 10.52 3.73
C ILE A 208 -7.84 9.39 4.75
N GLY A 209 -7.55 8.14 4.40
CA GLY A 209 -7.71 7.00 5.32
C GLY A 209 -6.80 7.10 6.54
N MET A 210 -5.53 7.45 6.33
CA MET A 210 -4.55 7.66 7.42
C MET A 210 -4.87 8.92 8.24
N GLU A 211 -5.30 10.02 7.60
CA GLU A 211 -5.75 11.24 8.30
C GLU A 211 -6.94 10.95 9.22
N ASN A 212 -7.94 10.22 8.73
CA ASN A 212 -9.11 9.82 9.50
C ASN A 212 -8.74 8.83 10.62
N PHE A 213 -7.84 7.88 10.37
CA PHE A 213 -7.37 6.93 11.37
C PHE A 213 -6.60 7.64 12.51
N LEU A 214 -5.66 8.53 12.18
CA LEU A 214 -4.94 9.33 13.17
C LEU A 214 -5.90 10.25 13.96
N ARG A 215 -6.87 10.89 13.30
CA ARG A 215 -7.91 11.68 13.97
C ARG A 215 -8.71 10.86 15.00
N ARG A 216 -8.95 9.58 14.71
CA ARG A 216 -9.66 8.65 15.60
C ARG A 216 -8.76 8.15 16.74
N LEU A 217 -7.50 7.81 16.47
CA LEU A 217 -6.50 7.54 17.52
C LEU A 217 -6.36 8.73 18.48
N GLY A 218 -6.43 9.96 17.97
CA GLY A 218 -6.40 11.19 18.78
C GLY A 218 -7.59 11.35 19.74
N VAL A 219 -8.69 10.62 19.54
CA VAL A 219 -9.78 10.52 20.53
C VAL A 219 -9.46 9.42 21.55
N VAL A 220 -9.02 8.25 21.09
CA VAL A 220 -8.74 7.10 21.98
C VAL A 220 -7.57 7.36 22.93
N ILE A 221 -6.48 7.97 22.45
CA ILE A 221 -5.22 8.09 23.20
C ILE A 221 -5.35 8.86 24.53
N LYS A 222 -6.26 9.84 24.58
CA LYS A 222 -6.47 10.71 25.75
C LYS A 222 -7.01 9.94 26.97
N GLU A 223 -7.61 8.79 26.73
CA GLU A 223 -8.47 8.07 27.67
C GLU A 223 -8.05 6.59 27.78
N ARG A 224 -7.47 6.02 26.72
CA ARG A 224 -6.88 4.66 26.65
C ARG A 224 -5.58 4.64 25.85
N GLY A 225 -4.54 5.31 26.34
CA GLY A 225 -3.22 5.37 25.67
C GLY A 225 -2.64 3.98 25.31
N HIS A 226 -2.74 3.00 26.22
CA HIS A 226 -2.28 1.63 25.98
C HIS A 226 -3.00 0.93 24.83
N SER A 227 -4.31 1.16 24.63
CA SER A 227 -5.05 0.58 23.49
C SER A 227 -4.57 1.13 22.14
N VAL A 228 -3.99 2.34 22.13
CA VAL A 228 -3.36 2.93 20.94
C VAL A 228 -1.98 2.31 20.71
N GLU A 229 -1.12 2.24 21.73
CA GLU A 229 0.19 1.55 21.69
C GLU A 229 0.05 0.12 21.14
N ASP A 230 -0.88 -0.66 21.71
CA ASP A 230 -1.18 -2.03 21.31
C ASP A 230 -1.64 -2.11 19.84
N LEU A 231 -2.54 -1.22 19.39
CA LEU A 231 -3.00 -1.17 18.00
C LEU A 231 -1.85 -0.85 17.02
N LEU A 232 -0.94 0.04 17.39
CA LEU A 232 0.25 0.33 16.59
C LEU A 232 1.15 -0.92 16.48
N LYS A 233 1.39 -1.64 17.59
CA LYS A 233 2.13 -2.93 17.63
C LYS A 233 1.48 -4.05 16.81
N PHE A 234 0.15 -4.07 16.73
CA PHE A 234 -0.58 -5.03 15.87
C PHE A 234 -0.38 -4.69 14.37
N LEU A 235 -0.52 -3.42 14.00
CA LEU A 235 -0.45 -2.93 12.62
C LEU A 235 0.98 -2.92 12.03
N GLU A 236 2.02 -2.84 12.88
CA GLU A 236 3.43 -2.86 12.50
C GLU A 236 3.81 -4.02 11.56
N ARG A 237 3.31 -5.22 11.87
CA ARG A 237 3.50 -6.43 11.04
C ARG A 237 2.21 -6.81 10.28
N GLY A 238 1.31 -5.85 10.11
CA GLY A 238 0.04 -5.99 9.39
C GLY A 238 0.19 -5.76 7.89
N ASP A 239 -0.42 -6.64 7.09
CA ASP A 239 -0.35 -6.66 5.63
C ASP A 239 -1.44 -5.83 4.94
N LEU A 240 -2.36 -5.23 5.69
CA LEU A 240 -3.52 -4.54 5.14
C LEU A 240 -3.44 -3.01 5.35
N PRO A 241 -3.72 -2.20 4.30
CA PRO A 241 -3.86 -0.76 4.43
C PRO A 241 -5.04 -0.32 5.30
N ILE A 242 -4.98 0.95 5.71
CA ILE A 242 -6.07 1.65 6.39
C ILE A 242 -7.14 2.09 5.38
N ALA A 243 -8.41 1.92 5.74
CA ALA A 243 -9.56 2.29 4.89
C ALA A 243 -9.85 3.80 4.93
N ASP A 244 -10.54 4.32 3.91
CA ASP A 244 -10.80 5.75 3.72
C ASP A 244 -11.58 6.39 4.90
N ASP A 245 -12.36 5.59 5.64
CA ASP A 245 -13.13 5.99 6.83
C ASP A 245 -12.34 5.93 8.15
N GLY A 246 -11.02 5.74 8.08
CA GLY A 246 -10.14 5.70 9.25
C GLY A 246 -10.31 4.45 10.12
N SER A 247 -10.92 3.40 9.58
CA SER A 247 -10.94 2.06 10.18
C SER A 247 -9.85 1.19 9.54
N PHE A 248 -9.38 0.17 10.26
CA PHE A 248 -8.43 -0.79 9.70
C PHE A 248 -9.14 -2.06 9.25
N VAL A 249 -8.55 -2.73 8.26
CA VAL A 249 -9.04 -4.01 7.75
C VAL A 249 -8.25 -5.14 8.43
N ALA A 250 -8.93 -6.21 8.80
CA ALA A 250 -8.33 -7.38 9.44
C ALA A 250 -9.02 -8.67 8.96
N TYR A 251 -8.54 -9.81 9.43
CA TYR A 251 -9.12 -11.12 9.13
C TYR A 251 -9.84 -11.69 10.36
N LYS A 252 -10.93 -12.40 10.12
CA LYS A 252 -11.64 -13.18 11.14
C LYS A 252 -11.96 -14.57 10.62
N ILE A 253 -11.46 -15.58 11.33
CA ILE A 253 -11.73 -16.99 11.07
C ILE A 253 -12.95 -17.44 11.89
N LEU A 254 -13.82 -18.22 11.26
CA LEU A 254 -15.10 -18.72 11.79
C LEU A 254 -15.29 -20.20 11.40
N ARG A 255 -16.31 -20.83 11.99
CA ARG A 255 -16.84 -22.14 11.60
C ARG A 255 -18.15 -21.99 10.82
N LYS A 256 -18.33 -22.73 9.72
CA LYS A 256 -19.62 -22.80 9.02
C LYS A 256 -20.65 -23.58 9.84
N ARG A 257 -21.88 -23.07 9.90
CA ARG A 257 -23.04 -23.71 10.55
C ARG A 257 -24.27 -23.56 9.66
N GLY A 258 -24.46 -24.51 8.76
CA GLY A 258 -25.54 -24.47 7.76
C GLY A 258 -25.42 -23.26 6.82
N ASP A 259 -26.31 -22.29 6.98
CA ASP A 259 -26.43 -21.08 6.16
C ASP A 259 -25.73 -19.83 6.76
N HIS A 260 -25.13 -19.97 7.93
CA HIS A 260 -24.42 -18.93 8.67
C HIS A 260 -23.06 -19.42 9.16
N PHE A 261 -22.37 -18.57 9.91
CA PHE A 261 -21.09 -18.86 10.55
C PHE A 261 -21.25 -18.71 12.06
N VAL A 262 -20.39 -19.38 12.82
CA VAL A 262 -20.26 -19.20 14.27
C VAL A 262 -18.78 -19.06 14.65
N ASP A 263 -18.51 -18.55 15.84
CA ASP A 263 -17.16 -18.43 16.36
C ASP A 263 -16.49 -19.82 16.56
N CYS A 264 -15.17 -19.87 16.36
CA CYS A 264 -14.40 -21.12 16.47
C CYS A 264 -14.29 -21.68 17.89
N HIS A 265 -14.55 -20.86 18.92
CA HIS A 265 -14.46 -21.27 20.31
C HIS A 265 -15.80 -21.83 20.82
N SER A 266 -16.72 -20.97 21.25
CA SER A 266 -18.02 -21.37 21.81
C SER A 266 -18.97 -21.97 20.78
N GLY A 267 -18.92 -21.52 19.52
CA GLY A 267 -19.87 -21.91 18.47
C GLY A 267 -21.30 -21.39 18.68
N LYS A 268 -21.48 -20.43 19.60
CA LYS A 268 -22.77 -19.87 20.00
C LYS A 268 -23.16 -18.62 19.23
N VAL A 269 -22.20 -17.82 18.76
CA VAL A 269 -22.44 -16.47 18.23
C VAL A 269 -22.71 -16.54 16.71
N PRO A 270 -23.97 -16.39 16.23
CA PRO A 270 -24.32 -16.53 14.83
C PRO A 270 -23.93 -15.28 14.04
N GLN A 271 -23.32 -15.47 12.88
CA GLN A 271 -22.63 -14.43 12.11
C GLN A 271 -22.75 -14.65 10.61
N ARG A 272 -22.77 -13.56 9.84
CA ARG A 272 -22.93 -13.55 8.38
C ARG A 272 -22.18 -12.35 7.77
N VAL A 273 -21.97 -12.36 6.45
CA VAL A 273 -21.58 -11.14 5.73
C VAL A 273 -22.71 -10.12 5.84
N GLY A 274 -22.41 -8.97 6.46
CA GLY A 274 -23.34 -7.93 6.90
C GLY A 274 -23.52 -7.82 8.43
N SER A 275 -23.00 -8.75 9.24
CA SER A 275 -23.12 -8.67 10.70
C SER A 275 -22.09 -7.71 11.31
N TYR A 276 -22.55 -6.83 12.19
CA TYR A 276 -21.70 -6.13 13.16
C TYR A 276 -21.76 -6.87 14.49
N VAL A 277 -20.67 -7.53 14.86
CA VAL A 277 -20.56 -8.32 16.09
C VAL A 277 -19.92 -7.44 17.14
N HIS A 278 -20.57 -7.29 18.30
CA HIS A 278 -20.06 -6.45 19.37
C HIS A 278 -20.43 -6.92 20.78
N MET A 279 -19.70 -6.44 21.76
CA MET A 279 -19.97 -6.58 23.19
C MET A 279 -19.70 -5.26 23.90
N ASP A 280 -20.03 -5.17 25.19
CA ASP A 280 -19.60 -4.01 25.96
C ASP A 280 -18.09 -4.04 26.22
N HIS A 281 -17.43 -2.88 26.24
CA HIS A 281 -15.99 -2.81 26.46
C HIS A 281 -15.59 -3.30 27.86
N SER A 282 -16.47 -3.15 28.86
CA SER A 282 -16.28 -3.66 30.22
C SER A 282 -16.26 -5.20 30.31
N LEU A 283 -16.75 -5.89 29.27
CA LEU A 283 -16.68 -7.36 29.17
C LEU A 283 -15.37 -7.84 28.53
N VAL A 284 -14.57 -6.96 27.92
CA VAL A 284 -13.32 -7.33 27.26
C VAL A 284 -12.15 -7.16 28.23
N ASP A 285 -11.32 -8.20 28.37
CA ASP A 285 -10.17 -8.16 29.28
C ASP A 285 -9.08 -7.20 28.76
N PRO A 286 -8.74 -6.11 29.48
CA PRO A 286 -7.68 -5.18 29.08
C PRO A 286 -6.26 -5.70 29.39
N ASN A 287 -6.10 -6.77 30.16
CA ASN A 287 -4.78 -7.25 30.57
C ASN A 287 -4.06 -7.97 29.41
N ARG A 288 -3.12 -7.27 28.76
CA ARG A 288 -2.31 -7.81 27.65
C ARG A 288 -1.51 -9.07 27.99
N ARG A 289 -1.24 -9.37 29.26
CA ARG A 289 -0.55 -10.60 29.68
C ARG A 289 -1.43 -11.85 29.60
N ASN A 290 -2.76 -11.68 29.57
CA ASN A 290 -3.69 -12.78 29.34
C ASN A 290 -3.86 -12.99 27.83
N GLU A 291 -3.46 -14.14 27.31
CA GLU A 291 -3.37 -14.35 25.87
C GLU A 291 -4.68 -14.65 25.13
N CYS A 292 -5.61 -15.34 25.78
CA CYS A 292 -6.83 -15.89 25.17
C CYS A 292 -8.07 -15.60 26.04
N SER A 293 -8.09 -14.44 26.69
CA SER A 293 -9.13 -14.03 27.65
C SER A 293 -10.38 -13.45 26.99
N ASN A 294 -11.43 -13.17 27.76
CA ASN A 294 -12.74 -12.79 27.22
C ASN A 294 -12.66 -11.52 26.34
N GLY A 295 -13.25 -11.59 25.15
CA GLY A 295 -13.20 -10.52 24.15
C GLY A 295 -13.39 -11.03 22.73
N LEU A 296 -13.75 -10.13 21.81
CA LEU A 296 -13.80 -10.47 20.39
C LEU A 296 -12.38 -10.49 19.83
N HIS A 297 -11.94 -11.66 19.36
CA HIS A 297 -10.60 -11.81 18.78
C HIS A 297 -10.61 -11.53 17.27
N VAL A 298 -9.68 -10.69 16.82
CA VAL A 298 -9.39 -10.41 15.40
C VAL A 298 -7.91 -10.70 15.11
N ALA A 299 -7.54 -10.89 13.84
CA ALA A 299 -6.21 -11.37 13.47
C ALA A 299 -5.61 -10.68 12.23
N ARG A 300 -4.28 -10.59 12.19
CA ARG A 300 -3.49 -10.30 10.97
C ARG A 300 -3.07 -11.59 10.28
N ARG A 301 -2.55 -11.49 9.04
CA ARG A 301 -2.20 -12.64 8.19
C ARG A 301 -1.37 -13.73 8.89
N GLY A 302 -0.33 -13.36 9.64
CA GLY A 302 0.57 -14.31 10.32
C GLY A 302 -0.09 -15.24 11.36
N TYR A 303 -1.30 -14.94 11.84
CA TYR A 303 -2.05 -15.83 12.73
C TYR A 303 -2.77 -16.96 11.98
N ILE A 304 -3.05 -16.77 10.67
CA ILE A 304 -4.08 -17.52 9.94
C ILE A 304 -3.69 -18.99 9.71
N GLY A 305 -2.40 -19.28 9.54
CA GLY A 305 -1.91 -20.66 9.43
C GLY A 305 -2.11 -21.48 10.71
N ASN A 306 -2.03 -20.85 11.87
CA ASN A 306 -2.02 -21.51 13.17
C ASN A 306 -3.43 -21.72 13.79
N PHE A 307 -4.48 -21.18 13.18
CA PHE A 307 -5.83 -21.16 13.76
C PHE A 307 -6.82 -22.07 13.03
N SER A 308 -7.65 -22.78 13.81
CA SER A 308 -8.61 -23.76 13.31
C SER A 308 -9.95 -23.11 12.90
N GLY A 309 -10.46 -23.52 11.74
CA GLY A 309 -11.67 -22.99 11.13
C GLY A 309 -11.68 -23.23 9.62
N ASP A 310 -12.89 -23.18 9.04
CA ASP A 310 -13.17 -23.48 7.64
C ASP A 310 -13.60 -22.24 6.82
N VAL A 311 -13.98 -21.15 7.48
CA VAL A 311 -14.35 -19.88 6.84
C VAL A 311 -13.41 -18.75 7.27
N CYS A 312 -12.81 -18.06 6.31
CA CYS A 312 -12.10 -16.80 6.54
C CYS A 312 -12.91 -15.63 5.99
N THR A 313 -13.04 -14.59 6.80
CA THR A 313 -13.80 -13.38 6.48
C THR A 313 -12.92 -12.15 6.54
N LEU A 314 -13.19 -11.20 5.64
CA LEU A 314 -12.60 -9.87 5.68
C LEU A 314 -13.47 -8.99 6.59
N ILE A 315 -12.86 -8.34 7.57
CA ILE A 315 -13.56 -7.52 8.56
C ILE A 315 -13.00 -6.10 8.59
N LYS A 316 -13.84 -5.15 9.01
CA LYS A 316 -13.41 -3.79 9.38
C LYS A 316 -13.56 -3.59 10.88
N VAL A 317 -12.58 -2.91 11.48
CA VAL A 317 -12.48 -2.66 12.92
C VAL A 317 -12.20 -1.18 13.15
N ASN A 318 -12.94 -0.58 14.08
CA ASN A 318 -12.76 0.80 14.48
C ASN A 318 -11.59 0.91 15.47
N PRO A 319 -10.73 1.95 15.42
CA PRO A 319 -9.72 2.17 16.45
C PRO A 319 -10.31 2.29 17.87
N GLU A 320 -11.51 2.83 17.98
CA GLU A 320 -12.27 2.97 19.24
C GLU A 320 -12.78 1.62 19.79
N ASP A 321 -12.91 0.59 18.94
CA ASP A 321 -13.31 -0.76 19.35
C ASP A 321 -12.13 -1.60 19.89
N VAL A 322 -10.88 -1.13 19.76
CA VAL A 322 -9.69 -1.86 20.22
C VAL A 322 -9.47 -1.70 21.72
N ILE A 323 -9.19 -2.81 22.41
CA ILE A 323 -9.01 -2.85 23.86
C ILE A 323 -7.57 -3.21 24.21
N ALA A 324 -7.08 -4.38 23.78
CA ALA A 324 -5.74 -4.87 24.11
C ALA A 324 -5.18 -5.86 23.07
N VAL A 325 -3.86 -5.92 22.93
CA VAL A 325 -3.10 -6.86 22.09
C VAL A 325 -2.23 -7.75 23.00
N PRO A 326 -2.30 -9.09 22.91
CA PRO A 326 -1.50 -9.96 23.76
C PRO A 326 0.00 -9.66 23.70
N GLU A 327 0.65 -9.59 24.87
CA GLU A 327 2.02 -9.10 25.03
C GLU A 327 3.02 -9.93 24.20
N TYR A 328 2.82 -11.26 24.18
CA TYR A 328 3.64 -12.26 23.48
C TYR A 328 3.14 -12.67 22.08
N ASP A 329 1.89 -12.35 21.71
CA ASP A 329 1.35 -12.67 20.37
C ASP A 329 0.54 -11.50 19.79
N ALA A 330 1.28 -10.58 19.18
CA ALA A 330 0.72 -9.45 18.43
C ALA A 330 0.06 -9.84 17.08
N ASN A 331 -0.06 -11.14 16.74
CA ASN A 331 -0.77 -11.56 15.52
C ASN A 331 -2.30 -11.58 15.71
N LYS A 332 -2.76 -11.59 16.97
CA LYS A 332 -4.17 -11.49 17.40
C LYS A 332 -4.38 -10.22 18.22
N MET A 333 -5.63 -9.80 18.37
CA MET A 333 -6.04 -8.62 19.14
C MET A 333 -7.44 -8.81 19.74
N ARG A 334 -7.67 -8.27 20.94
CA ARG A 334 -9.01 -8.20 21.56
C ARG A 334 -9.66 -6.85 21.30
N VAL A 335 -10.89 -6.91 20.79
CA VAL A 335 -11.75 -5.77 20.46
C VAL A 335 -13.11 -5.95 21.11
N CYS A 336 -13.90 -4.87 21.21
CA CYS A 336 -15.31 -4.94 21.58
C CYS A 336 -16.26 -4.90 20.37
N GLY A 337 -15.78 -4.65 19.15
CA GLY A 337 -16.60 -4.60 17.92
C GLY A 337 -15.85 -4.94 16.62
N TYR A 338 -16.54 -5.56 15.66
CA TYR A 338 -16.09 -5.69 14.26
C TYR A 338 -17.25 -5.88 13.28
N HIS A 339 -17.07 -5.44 12.03
CA HIS A 339 -18.03 -5.59 10.93
C HIS A 339 -17.53 -6.61 9.89
N ILE A 340 -18.33 -7.65 9.60
CA ILE A 340 -18.02 -8.65 8.56
C ILE A 340 -18.45 -8.14 7.19
N ILE A 341 -17.47 -7.71 6.39
CA ILE A 341 -17.71 -7.01 5.12
C ILE A 341 -17.72 -7.92 3.89
N ASP A 342 -16.96 -9.03 3.89
CA ASP A 342 -16.93 -10.00 2.78
C ASP A 342 -16.34 -11.36 3.21
N LEU A 343 -16.41 -12.37 2.33
CA LEU A 343 -15.72 -13.67 2.48
C LEU A 343 -14.42 -13.70 1.67
N ILE A 344 -13.36 -14.27 2.26
CA ILE A 344 -12.18 -14.68 1.49
C ILE A 344 -12.53 -15.98 0.75
N ALA A 345 -12.16 -16.09 -0.53
CA ALA A 345 -12.39 -17.32 -1.30
C ALA A 345 -11.49 -18.47 -0.80
N ASP A 346 -11.95 -19.72 -0.91
CA ASP A 346 -11.24 -20.92 -0.43
C ASP A 346 -9.80 -21.06 -0.99
N SER A 347 -9.58 -20.62 -2.23
CA SER A 347 -8.24 -20.56 -2.85
C SER A 347 -7.30 -19.60 -2.12
N ASP A 348 -7.84 -18.46 -1.74
CA ASP A 348 -7.10 -17.30 -1.23
C ASP A 348 -6.88 -17.48 0.28
N TYR A 349 -7.85 -18.07 0.98
CA TYR A 349 -7.68 -18.58 2.35
C TYR A 349 -6.59 -19.66 2.43
N LYS A 350 -6.48 -20.53 1.41
CA LYS A 350 -5.36 -21.48 1.27
C LYS A 350 -4.03 -20.81 0.90
N SER A 351 -4.00 -19.55 0.46
CA SER A 351 -2.78 -18.73 0.40
C SER A 351 -2.46 -18.11 1.76
N LEU A 352 -3.44 -17.48 2.41
CA LEU A 352 -3.28 -16.90 3.74
C LEU A 352 -2.80 -17.92 4.80
N LYS A 353 -3.28 -19.18 4.76
CA LYS A 353 -2.78 -20.26 5.65
C LYS A 353 -1.33 -20.68 5.40
N ARG A 354 -0.75 -20.34 4.24
CA ARG A 354 0.68 -20.56 3.90
C ARG A 354 1.53 -19.31 4.15
N ASP A 355 0.95 -18.29 4.78
CA ASP A 355 1.52 -16.96 4.95
C ASP A 355 1.89 -16.25 3.62
N ASN A 356 1.07 -16.46 2.58
CA ASN A 356 1.06 -15.61 1.38
C ASN A 356 0.10 -14.43 1.57
N ALA A 357 0.40 -13.28 0.94
CA ALA A 357 -0.45 -12.10 0.98
C ALA A 357 -1.83 -12.34 0.34
N MET A 358 -2.87 -11.64 0.82
CA MET A 358 -4.21 -11.71 0.22
C MET A 358 -4.21 -11.36 -1.27
N THR A 359 -3.31 -10.46 -1.69
CA THR A 359 -3.34 -9.86 -3.03
C THR A 359 -2.54 -10.60 -4.10
N ASP A 360 -2.29 -11.90 -3.91
CA ASP A 360 -1.68 -12.79 -4.92
C ASP A 360 -2.40 -12.73 -6.29
N ASN A 361 -3.73 -12.51 -6.29
CA ASN A 361 -4.56 -12.50 -7.50
C ASN A 361 -5.37 -11.21 -7.68
N MET A 362 -5.78 -10.94 -8.92
CA MET A 362 -6.50 -9.71 -9.29
C MET A 362 -7.88 -9.58 -8.63
N ALA A 363 -8.61 -10.68 -8.40
CA ALA A 363 -9.92 -10.63 -7.75
C ALA A 363 -9.81 -10.19 -6.29
N ALA A 364 -8.82 -10.71 -5.56
CA ALA A 364 -8.51 -10.30 -4.19
C ALA A 364 -7.99 -8.85 -4.12
N LYS A 365 -7.13 -8.40 -5.07
CA LYS A 365 -6.75 -6.98 -5.20
C LYS A 365 -7.96 -6.04 -5.38
N ILE A 366 -8.98 -6.48 -6.12
CA ILE A 366 -10.25 -5.74 -6.27
C ILE A 366 -11.11 -5.84 -4.99
N GLN A 367 -11.06 -6.94 -4.26
CA GLN A 367 -11.79 -7.12 -3.00
C GLN A 367 -11.25 -6.17 -1.91
N LEU A 368 -9.93 -6.15 -1.71
CA LEU A 368 -9.28 -5.21 -0.81
C LEU A 368 -9.53 -3.76 -1.24
N GLY A 369 -9.45 -3.45 -2.55
CA GLY A 369 -9.75 -2.12 -3.08
C GLY A 369 -11.15 -1.60 -2.67
N LYS A 370 -12.17 -2.46 -2.69
CA LYS A 370 -13.52 -2.12 -2.21
C LYS A 370 -13.61 -1.98 -0.69
N ALA A 371 -12.93 -2.84 0.06
CA ALA A 371 -12.90 -2.81 1.52
C ALA A 371 -12.40 -1.44 2.03
N LEU A 372 -11.30 -0.97 1.42
CA LEU A 372 -10.71 0.34 1.72
C LEU A 372 -11.62 1.50 1.28
N ALA A 373 -12.26 1.40 0.12
CA ALA A 373 -13.16 2.43 -0.42
C ALA A 373 -14.55 2.51 0.25
N GLY A 374 -14.88 1.62 1.19
CA GLY A 374 -16.24 1.49 1.71
C GLY A 374 -17.26 1.02 0.66
N GLU A 375 -16.83 0.27 -0.36
CA GLU A 375 -17.69 -0.31 -1.42
C GLU A 375 -18.04 -1.79 -1.15
N HIS A 376 -18.27 -2.09 0.13
CA HIS A 376 -18.67 -3.39 0.65
C HIS A 376 -20.11 -3.36 1.18
N ILE A 377 -20.62 -4.49 1.69
CA ILE A 377 -21.96 -4.52 2.31
C ILE A 377 -22.01 -3.57 3.53
N GLY A 378 -23.13 -2.88 3.72
CA GLY A 378 -23.41 -2.17 4.98
C GLY A 378 -23.86 -3.14 6.08
N ILE A 379 -23.94 -2.66 7.32
CA ILE A 379 -24.42 -3.45 8.45
C ILE A 379 -25.89 -3.82 8.22
N THR A 380 -26.18 -5.10 8.07
CA THR A 380 -27.55 -5.64 7.97
C THR A 380 -28.11 -6.05 9.32
N GLU A 381 -27.26 -6.47 10.26
CA GLU A 381 -27.65 -6.91 11.61
C GLU A 381 -26.58 -6.55 12.65
N LYS A 382 -27.01 -6.23 13.87
CA LYS A 382 -26.14 -6.14 15.06
C LYS A 382 -26.27 -7.43 15.87
N VAL A 383 -25.13 -8.04 16.20
CA VAL A 383 -25.03 -9.23 17.04
C VAL A 383 -24.34 -8.81 18.33
N LYS A 384 -25.13 -8.49 19.35
CA LYS A 384 -24.65 -8.08 20.67
C LYS A 384 -24.42 -9.32 21.54
N ILE A 385 -23.29 -9.36 22.24
CA ILE A 385 -22.98 -10.34 23.29
C ILE A 385 -23.03 -9.59 24.63
N THR A 386 -23.80 -10.08 25.60
CA THR A 386 -23.93 -9.44 26.93
C THR A 386 -23.26 -10.18 28.08
N GLU A 387 -22.66 -11.35 27.83
CA GLU A 387 -22.01 -12.18 28.84
C GLU A 387 -20.63 -12.66 28.35
N GLN A 388 -19.85 -13.28 29.24
CA GLN A 388 -18.58 -13.90 28.85
C GLN A 388 -18.80 -15.15 27.97
N MET A 389 -17.75 -15.58 27.26
CA MET A 389 -17.70 -16.85 26.52
C MET A 389 -18.83 -17.04 25.48
N GLY A 390 -19.30 -15.94 24.89
CA GLY A 390 -20.38 -15.94 23.89
C GLY A 390 -21.77 -16.23 24.46
N GLY A 391 -22.02 -15.93 25.74
CA GLY A 391 -23.36 -15.92 26.33
C GLY A 391 -24.17 -14.66 25.99
N GLY A 392 -25.43 -14.61 26.42
CA GLY A 392 -26.29 -13.42 26.27
C GLY A 392 -26.40 -12.86 24.85
N VAL A 393 -26.47 -13.73 23.83
CA VAL A 393 -26.45 -13.31 22.42
C VAL A 393 -27.80 -12.73 22.00
N GLN A 394 -27.78 -11.49 21.50
CA GLN A 394 -28.95 -10.74 21.03
C GLN A 394 -28.71 -10.30 19.58
N VAL A 395 -29.62 -10.67 18.65
CA VAL A 395 -29.49 -10.34 17.22
C VAL A 395 -30.60 -9.38 16.80
N THR A 396 -30.21 -8.18 16.37
CA THR A 396 -31.13 -7.12 15.91
C THR A 396 -30.91 -6.85 14.43
N GLN A 397 -31.92 -7.08 13.58
CA GLN A 397 -31.86 -6.70 12.18
C GLN A 397 -31.94 -5.16 12.03
N VAL A 398 -31.12 -4.60 11.14
CA VAL A 398 -30.99 -3.16 10.89
C VAL A 398 -31.46 -2.81 9.47
N THR A 399 -31.11 -3.61 8.48
CA THR A 399 -31.47 -3.40 7.06
C THR A 399 -31.63 -4.73 6.35
N ASN A 400 -32.65 -4.88 5.50
CA ASN A 400 -32.87 -6.10 4.72
C ASN A 400 -31.65 -6.44 3.83
N ARG A 401 -31.16 -7.67 3.95
CA ARG A 401 -29.99 -8.17 3.21
C ARG A 401 -30.14 -8.11 1.69
N LYS A 402 -31.37 -8.14 1.16
CA LYS A 402 -31.63 -7.94 -0.29
C LYS A 402 -31.38 -6.48 -0.70
N GLU A 403 -31.93 -5.53 0.05
CA GLU A 403 -31.77 -4.09 -0.19
C GLU A 403 -30.31 -3.64 0.00
N ALA A 404 -29.64 -4.11 1.06
CA ALA A 404 -28.22 -3.83 1.27
C ALA A 404 -27.33 -4.31 0.11
N LYS A 405 -27.58 -5.51 -0.43
CA LYS A 405 -26.88 -6.01 -1.63
C LYS A 405 -27.21 -5.19 -2.89
N GLN A 406 -28.44 -4.72 -3.04
CA GLN A 406 -28.83 -3.84 -4.15
C GLN A 406 -28.20 -2.45 -4.03
N ALA A 407 -28.03 -1.90 -2.83
CA ALA A 407 -27.36 -0.62 -2.61
C ALA A 407 -25.88 -0.67 -3.08
N VAL A 408 -25.15 -1.72 -2.70
CA VAL A 408 -23.78 -1.97 -3.20
C VAL A 408 -23.76 -2.14 -4.72
N ALA A 409 -24.72 -2.89 -5.28
CA ALA A 409 -24.83 -3.07 -6.73
C ALA A 409 -25.09 -1.75 -7.49
N LYS A 410 -25.84 -0.80 -6.90
CA LYS A 410 -26.05 0.54 -7.46
C LYS A 410 -24.78 1.41 -7.39
N GLN A 411 -24.07 1.43 -6.26
CA GLN A 411 -22.79 2.15 -6.13
C GLN A 411 -21.73 1.66 -7.14
N LYS A 412 -21.69 0.34 -7.37
CA LYS A 412 -20.79 -0.35 -8.31
C LYS A 412 -20.97 0.09 -9.79
N ALA A 413 -22.05 0.81 -10.13
CA ALA A 413 -22.28 1.32 -11.49
C ALA A 413 -21.58 2.66 -11.77
N THR A 414 -21.08 3.37 -10.76
CA THR A 414 -20.56 4.75 -10.90
C THR A 414 -19.07 4.92 -10.65
N THR A 415 -18.40 4.01 -9.93
CA THR A 415 -16.98 4.17 -9.56
C THR A 415 -16.03 3.44 -10.51
N LYS A 416 -14.85 4.03 -10.77
CA LYS A 416 -13.72 3.30 -11.35
C LYS A 416 -13.29 2.18 -10.41
N LYS A 417 -12.97 1.01 -10.97
CA LYS A 417 -12.61 -0.22 -10.26
C LYS A 417 -11.32 -0.03 -9.42
N ARG A 418 -11.43 0.31 -8.13
CA ARG A 418 -10.25 0.41 -7.24
C ARG A 418 -9.60 -0.97 -7.09
N VAL A 419 -8.28 -0.95 -7.15
CA VAL A 419 -7.37 -2.08 -6.99
C VAL A 419 -6.44 -1.67 -5.87
N ALA A 420 -6.21 -2.57 -4.91
CA ALA A 420 -5.27 -2.34 -3.81
C ALA A 420 -4.36 -3.56 -3.67
N GLU A 421 -3.12 -3.31 -3.28
CA GLU A 421 -2.15 -4.34 -2.94
C GLU A 421 -2.02 -4.42 -1.41
N ALA A 422 -1.65 -5.59 -0.90
CA ALA A 422 -1.22 -5.75 0.48
C ALA A 422 0.09 -5.00 0.70
N ILE A 423 0.29 -4.46 1.90
CA ILE A 423 1.54 -3.84 2.30
C ILE A 423 2.62 -4.93 2.36
N LYS A 424 3.82 -4.61 1.85
CA LYS A 424 5.01 -5.44 2.03
C LYS A 424 5.44 -5.41 3.50
N THR A 425 4.81 -6.22 4.32
CA THR A 425 5.25 -6.49 5.71
C THR A 425 6.71 -6.93 5.72
N LYS A 426 7.50 -6.40 6.66
CA LYS A 426 8.82 -6.94 7.02
C LYS A 426 8.64 -8.31 7.71
N ALA A 427 8.35 -9.34 6.91
CA ALA A 427 7.87 -10.64 7.36
C ALA A 427 8.39 -11.80 6.49
N LYS A 428 9.72 -11.84 6.33
CA LYS A 428 10.53 -12.97 6.81
C LYS A 428 11.87 -12.41 7.22
N ASP A 429 12.42 -12.96 8.29
CA ASP A 429 13.83 -12.89 8.63
C ASP A 429 14.46 -11.47 8.58
N VAL A 430 13.90 -10.56 9.38
CA VAL A 430 14.82 -9.91 10.34
C VAL A 430 15.15 -11.00 11.35
N GLN A 431 16.15 -11.81 11.01
CA GLN A 431 17.01 -12.34 12.06
C GLN A 431 17.53 -11.11 12.81
N SER A 432 17.69 -11.18 14.13
CA SER A 432 18.79 -10.43 14.74
C SER A 432 20.04 -10.73 13.92
N ASP A 433 20.78 -9.70 13.47
CA ASP A 433 21.92 -9.89 12.56
C ASP A 433 23.09 -10.59 13.27
N ASP A 434 22.92 -11.89 13.49
CA ASP A 434 23.92 -12.85 13.91
C ASP A 434 25.09 -12.76 12.94
N ALA A 435 26.28 -12.49 13.48
CA ALA A 435 27.48 -12.22 12.69
C ALA A 435 27.61 -13.20 11.51
N VAL A 436 27.58 -12.66 10.29
CA VAL A 436 27.42 -13.41 9.04
C VAL A 436 28.58 -14.40 8.88
N ASP A 437 28.31 -15.66 9.21
CA ASP A 437 29.28 -16.75 9.18
C ASP A 437 29.76 -16.97 7.74
N PRO A 438 31.03 -16.65 7.41
CA PRO A 438 31.54 -16.76 6.05
C PRO A 438 31.52 -18.22 5.55
N THR A 439 31.56 -19.19 6.47
CA THR A 439 31.44 -20.63 6.18
C THR A 439 30.03 -21.01 5.73
N LYS A 440 28.99 -20.35 6.26
CA LYS A 440 27.60 -20.52 5.80
C LYS A 440 27.36 -19.81 4.48
N LEU A 441 27.89 -18.58 4.32
CA LEU A 441 27.78 -17.82 3.07
C LEU A 441 28.41 -18.58 1.89
N ALA A 442 29.65 -19.06 2.04
CA ALA A 442 30.32 -19.87 1.00
C ALA A 442 29.54 -21.16 0.66
N LYS A 443 28.97 -21.84 1.66
CA LYS A 443 28.12 -23.03 1.45
C LYS A 443 26.77 -22.69 0.80
N ALA A 444 26.18 -21.54 1.09
CA ALA A 444 24.94 -21.08 0.48
C ALA A 444 25.14 -20.76 -1.02
N VAL A 445 26.21 -20.05 -1.37
CA VAL A 445 26.57 -19.76 -2.77
C VAL A 445 26.92 -21.04 -3.54
N ALA A 446 27.67 -21.96 -2.92
CA ALA A 446 27.92 -23.28 -3.50
C ALA A 446 26.63 -24.09 -3.71
N LYS A 447 25.65 -23.96 -2.81
CA LYS A 447 24.32 -24.58 -2.94
C LYS A 447 23.45 -23.89 -4.00
N GLN A 448 23.57 -22.58 -4.21
CA GLN A 448 22.95 -21.88 -5.35
C GLN A 448 23.52 -22.36 -6.68
N LYS A 449 24.83 -22.61 -6.79
CA LYS A 449 25.44 -23.28 -7.98
C LYS A 449 24.93 -24.71 -8.23
N ALA A 450 24.23 -25.33 -7.27
CA ALA A 450 23.59 -26.65 -7.41
C ALA A 450 22.05 -26.61 -7.48
N ALA A 451 21.42 -25.44 -7.24
CA ALA A 451 19.96 -25.27 -7.18
C ALA A 451 19.41 -24.25 -8.20
N GLY A 452 20.26 -23.39 -8.76
CA GLY A 452 19.93 -22.59 -9.93
C GLY A 452 20.07 -23.43 -11.21
N GLY A 453 19.06 -23.35 -12.07
CA GLY A 453 19.11 -23.96 -13.41
C GLY A 453 20.33 -23.49 -14.21
N SER A 454 20.82 -24.31 -15.13
CA SER A 454 22.08 -24.06 -15.84
C SER A 454 22.07 -22.73 -16.63
N ALA A 455 23.23 -22.16 -16.94
CA ALA A 455 23.29 -20.93 -17.76
C ALA A 455 22.62 -21.07 -19.15
N ARG A 456 22.43 -22.30 -19.64
CA ARG A 456 21.67 -22.58 -20.89
C ARG A 456 20.15 -22.57 -20.66
N GLU A 457 19.72 -23.01 -19.48
CA GLU A 457 18.32 -23.04 -19.04
C GLU A 457 17.82 -21.64 -18.67
N GLN A 458 18.60 -20.85 -17.93
CA GLN A 458 18.28 -19.44 -17.66
C GLN A 458 18.09 -18.65 -18.97
N LYS A 459 19.00 -18.84 -19.94
CA LYS A 459 18.90 -18.23 -21.27
C LYS A 459 17.70 -18.73 -22.09
N ALA A 460 17.32 -20.00 -21.96
CA ALA A 460 16.11 -20.52 -22.59
C ALA A 460 14.82 -19.94 -21.98
N LEU A 461 14.78 -19.77 -20.66
CA LEU A 461 13.67 -19.12 -19.96
C LEU A 461 13.54 -17.63 -20.33
N GLU A 462 14.66 -16.90 -20.43
CA GLU A 462 14.68 -15.51 -20.91
C GLU A 462 14.19 -15.40 -22.36
N MET A 463 14.60 -16.32 -23.24
CA MET A 463 14.08 -16.41 -24.61
C MET A 463 12.59 -16.79 -24.63
N PHE A 464 12.12 -17.66 -23.72
CA PHE A 464 10.73 -18.06 -23.62
C PHE A 464 9.81 -16.91 -23.17
N ALA A 465 10.26 -16.11 -22.19
CA ALA A 465 9.56 -14.90 -21.76
C ALA A 465 9.27 -13.98 -22.96
N LYS A 466 10.27 -13.72 -23.80
CA LYS A 466 10.14 -12.90 -25.02
C LYS A 466 9.13 -13.45 -26.03
N VAL A 467 8.93 -14.77 -26.12
CA VAL A 467 7.85 -15.36 -26.95
C VAL A 467 6.46 -15.08 -26.34
N SER A 468 6.34 -15.16 -25.01
CA SER A 468 5.08 -14.90 -24.33
C SER A 468 4.66 -13.43 -24.35
N GLU A 469 5.63 -12.53 -24.17
CA GLU A 469 5.46 -11.06 -24.02
C GLU A 469 5.30 -10.30 -25.35
N ALA A 470 5.73 -10.86 -26.49
CA ALA A 470 5.75 -10.12 -27.75
C ALA A 470 4.34 -9.88 -28.35
N ASP A 471 3.86 -8.63 -28.37
CA ASP A 471 2.49 -8.29 -28.80
C ASP A 471 2.12 -8.67 -30.26
N THR A 472 3.09 -8.82 -31.16
CA THR A 472 2.80 -9.06 -32.59
C THR A 472 3.06 -10.52 -33.01
N PRO A 473 2.20 -11.13 -33.87
CA PRO A 473 2.41 -12.49 -34.37
C PRO A 473 3.78 -12.69 -35.04
N ARG A 474 4.29 -11.67 -35.75
CA ARG A 474 5.61 -11.70 -36.39
C ARG A 474 6.76 -11.78 -35.37
N ALA A 475 6.66 -11.07 -34.25
CA ALA A 475 7.65 -11.13 -33.18
C ALA A 475 7.55 -12.46 -32.41
N LYS A 476 6.34 -12.96 -32.10
CA LYS A 476 6.15 -14.29 -31.50
C LYS A 476 6.76 -15.39 -32.36
N TRP A 477 6.52 -15.36 -33.68
CA TRP A 477 7.10 -16.33 -34.63
C TRP A 477 8.63 -16.28 -34.64
N ALA A 478 9.22 -15.07 -34.73
CA ALA A 478 10.68 -14.90 -34.76
C ALA A 478 11.35 -15.44 -33.48
N PHE A 479 10.89 -14.99 -32.30
CA PHE A 479 11.46 -15.44 -31.03
C PHE A 479 11.23 -16.93 -30.75
N ALA A 480 10.11 -17.50 -31.21
CA ALA A 480 9.86 -18.93 -31.11
C ALA A 480 10.84 -19.73 -31.98
N ASN A 481 11.13 -19.26 -33.20
CA ASN A 481 12.10 -19.87 -34.09
C ASN A 481 13.53 -19.79 -33.50
N ASP A 482 13.93 -18.63 -32.95
CA ASP A 482 15.21 -18.45 -32.27
C ASP A 482 15.38 -19.42 -31.09
N LEU A 483 14.36 -19.56 -30.23
CA LEU A 483 14.36 -20.49 -29.10
C LEU A 483 14.38 -21.97 -29.54
N VAL A 484 13.63 -22.33 -30.58
CA VAL A 484 13.67 -23.66 -31.18
C VAL A 484 15.06 -23.97 -31.77
N ASN A 485 15.72 -23.00 -32.38
CA ASN A 485 17.06 -23.16 -32.94
C ASN A 485 18.15 -23.20 -31.84
N PHE A 486 18.01 -22.41 -30.77
CA PHE A 486 18.84 -22.51 -29.57
C PHE A 486 18.75 -23.91 -28.94
N LYS A 487 17.53 -24.46 -28.80
CA LYS A 487 17.30 -25.83 -28.29
C LYS A 487 17.90 -26.91 -29.18
N LYS A 488 17.83 -26.77 -30.53
CA LYS A 488 18.53 -27.67 -31.47
C LYS A 488 20.05 -27.62 -31.28
N ALA A 489 20.63 -26.42 -31.20
CA ALA A 489 22.07 -26.23 -31.02
C ALA A 489 22.57 -26.76 -29.66
N ALA A 490 21.78 -26.60 -28.60
CA ALA A 490 22.10 -27.07 -27.26
C ALA A 490 22.01 -28.60 -27.08
N LYS A 491 21.38 -29.33 -28.01
CA LYS A 491 21.22 -30.80 -28.02
C LYS A 491 20.62 -31.41 -26.73
N VAL A 492 19.64 -30.72 -26.13
CA VAL A 492 18.96 -31.15 -24.89
C VAL A 492 17.42 -31.17 -25.03
N SER A 493 16.72 -31.84 -24.11
CA SER A 493 15.25 -31.79 -24.01
C SER A 493 14.77 -30.42 -23.52
N TRP A 494 13.49 -30.11 -23.74
CA TRP A 494 12.87 -28.87 -23.26
C TRP A 494 12.89 -28.76 -21.73
N GLU A 495 12.69 -29.88 -21.04
CA GLU A 495 12.69 -29.96 -19.58
C GLU A 495 14.07 -29.63 -18.99
N LYS A 496 15.16 -30.02 -19.68
CA LYS A 496 16.54 -29.62 -19.36
C LYS A 496 16.86 -28.15 -19.72
N LEU A 497 15.86 -27.40 -20.16
CA LEU A 497 15.89 -25.96 -20.42
C LEU A 497 14.79 -25.23 -19.61
N GLY A 498 14.21 -25.87 -18.59
CA GLY A 498 13.18 -25.27 -17.72
C GLY A 498 11.79 -25.13 -18.35
N ILE A 499 11.59 -25.64 -19.57
CA ILE A 499 10.35 -25.50 -20.35
C ILE A 499 9.64 -26.87 -20.38
N SER A 500 8.37 -26.94 -19.96
CA SER A 500 7.63 -28.21 -20.01
C SER A 500 7.44 -28.71 -21.45
N ALA A 501 7.33 -30.02 -21.65
CA ALA A 501 7.14 -30.61 -22.98
C ALA A 501 5.98 -29.95 -23.76
N LEU A 502 4.83 -29.72 -23.10
CA LEU A 502 3.66 -29.04 -23.68
C LEU A 502 3.94 -27.60 -24.11
N GLN A 503 4.77 -26.85 -23.38
CA GLN A 503 5.21 -25.51 -23.81
C GLN A 503 6.19 -25.62 -24.99
N GLY A 504 7.09 -26.59 -24.95
CA GLY A 504 8.05 -26.90 -26.02
C GLY A 504 7.40 -27.26 -27.35
N ASP A 505 6.31 -28.03 -27.34
CA ASP A 505 5.58 -28.41 -28.56
C ASP A 505 4.76 -27.24 -29.12
N ASN A 506 4.22 -26.37 -28.24
CA ASN A 506 3.60 -25.12 -28.67
C ASN A 506 4.61 -24.13 -29.28
N LEU A 507 5.86 -24.08 -28.80
CA LEU A 507 6.92 -23.31 -29.46
C LEU A 507 7.23 -23.85 -30.86
N VAL A 508 7.26 -25.18 -31.01
CA VAL A 508 7.50 -25.85 -32.31
C VAL A 508 6.33 -25.68 -33.27
N SER A 509 5.08 -25.59 -32.80
CA SER A 509 3.93 -25.29 -33.66
C SER A 509 3.94 -23.83 -34.11
N ILE A 510 4.20 -22.87 -33.20
CA ILE A 510 4.34 -21.44 -33.52
C ILE A 510 5.48 -21.22 -34.53
N ALA A 511 6.65 -21.82 -34.32
CA ALA A 511 7.79 -21.66 -35.25
C ALA A 511 7.53 -22.25 -36.66
N LYS A 512 6.57 -23.17 -36.80
CA LYS A 512 6.17 -23.76 -38.09
C LYS A 512 5.12 -22.93 -38.85
N THR A 513 4.34 -22.09 -38.17
CA THR A 513 3.27 -21.29 -38.79
C THR A 513 3.76 -19.88 -39.12
N GLU A 514 4.49 -19.77 -40.24
CA GLU A 514 4.94 -18.47 -40.76
C GLU A 514 3.73 -17.57 -41.11
N PRO A 515 3.66 -16.33 -40.58
CA PRO A 515 2.47 -15.49 -40.72
C PRO A 515 2.35 -14.90 -42.13
N VAL A 516 1.30 -15.30 -42.86
CA VAL A 516 1.02 -14.85 -44.22
C VAL A 516 0.84 -13.33 -44.30
N PHE A 517 1.67 -12.67 -45.11
CA PHE A 517 1.63 -11.22 -45.29
C PHE A 517 0.55 -10.78 -46.28
N THR A 518 -0.46 -10.05 -45.79
CA THR A 518 -1.39 -9.27 -46.62
C THR A 518 -1.45 -7.82 -46.13
N ALA A 519 -1.56 -6.87 -47.06
CA ALA A 519 -1.60 -5.44 -46.72
C ALA A 519 -3.01 -5.02 -46.26
N PRO A 520 -3.15 -4.08 -45.30
CA PRO A 520 -4.47 -3.65 -44.82
C PRO A 520 -5.30 -2.96 -45.91
N VAL A 521 -6.55 -3.41 -46.08
CA VAL A 521 -7.54 -2.78 -46.96
C VAL A 521 -8.28 -1.66 -46.20
N GLU A 522 -8.58 -0.57 -46.89
CA GLU A 522 -9.20 0.64 -46.33
C GLU A 522 -10.75 0.49 -46.21
N GLU A 523 -11.29 0.48 -44.98
CA GLU A 523 -12.73 0.39 -44.75
C GLU A 523 -13.46 1.72 -45.05
N LYS A 524 -14.50 1.63 -45.90
CA LYS A 524 -15.34 2.76 -46.30
C LYS A 524 -16.43 3.05 -45.27
N LYS A 525 -16.78 4.34 -45.12
CA LYS A 525 -17.89 4.81 -44.28
C LYS A 525 -18.85 5.72 -45.05
N PRO A 526 -20.12 5.35 -45.15
CA PRO A 526 -21.23 6.29 -44.94
C PRO A 526 -22.32 5.66 -44.02
N ALA A 527 -23.42 6.32 -43.63
CA ALA A 527 -23.99 7.59 -44.06
C ALA A 527 -24.56 8.43 -42.87
N LYS A 528 -25.20 9.57 -43.18
CA LYS A 528 -25.86 10.48 -42.22
C LYS A 528 -27.37 10.21 -42.14
N ALA A 529 -27.97 10.61 -41.02
CA ALA A 529 -29.39 11.00 -40.92
C ALA A 529 -29.51 12.54 -40.73
N PRO A 530 -30.65 13.18 -41.07
CA PRO A 530 -30.74 14.63 -41.27
C PRO A 530 -31.23 15.44 -40.06
N ALA A 531 -31.23 16.78 -40.18
CA ALA A 531 -31.69 17.74 -39.17
C ALA A 531 -32.93 18.55 -39.64
N LYS A 532 -33.80 18.95 -38.70
CA LYS A 532 -34.90 19.95 -38.75
C LYS A 532 -35.45 20.08 -37.30
N VAL A 533 -36.01 21.19 -36.81
CA VAL A 533 -36.07 22.59 -37.31
C VAL A 533 -36.17 23.60 -36.14
N GLN A 534 -36.16 24.89 -36.48
CA GLN A 534 -36.03 26.11 -35.64
C GLN A 534 -37.21 26.44 -34.69
N THR A 535 -36.95 27.24 -33.65
CA THR A 535 -37.78 28.40 -33.22
C THR A 535 -36.91 29.53 -32.62
N LYS A 536 -37.49 30.74 -32.50
CA LYS A 536 -36.90 32.04 -32.06
C LYS A 536 -38.01 32.85 -31.37
N ALA A 537 -37.80 33.81 -30.46
CA ALA A 537 -36.62 34.31 -29.74
C ALA A 537 -37.04 34.49 -28.23
N VAL A 538 -36.59 35.38 -27.33
CA VAL A 538 -35.64 36.53 -27.31
C VAL A 538 -34.74 36.35 -26.04
N THR A 539 -34.16 37.28 -25.25
CA THR A 539 -34.10 38.77 -25.12
C THR A 539 -32.70 39.18 -24.61
N LYS A 540 -32.51 40.41 -24.08
CA LYS A 540 -31.27 40.95 -23.47
C LYS A 540 -31.65 42.10 -22.49
N PRO A 541 -30.73 42.68 -21.67
CA PRO A 541 -29.60 42.09 -20.92
C PRO A 541 -29.40 42.67 -19.48
N VAL A 542 -28.71 41.97 -18.57
CA VAL A 542 -28.11 42.57 -17.34
C VAL A 542 -26.71 41.96 -17.07
N LYS A 543 -25.80 42.71 -16.43
CA LYS A 543 -24.40 42.35 -16.16
C LYS A 543 -24.21 41.48 -14.90
N ALA A 544 -23.25 40.56 -14.95
CA ALA A 544 -22.36 40.19 -13.84
C ALA A 544 -21.02 39.64 -14.39
N THR A 545 -19.93 39.76 -13.64
CA THR A 545 -18.54 39.38 -14.03
C THR A 545 -18.20 37.93 -13.60
N PRO A 546 -17.02 37.33 -13.93
CA PRO A 546 -17.01 35.98 -14.47
C PRO A 546 -16.51 34.88 -13.51
N ALA A 547 -17.20 33.74 -13.52
CA ALA A 547 -16.63 32.47 -13.04
C ALA A 547 -15.69 31.87 -14.10
N ALA A 548 -14.54 31.33 -13.68
CA ALA A 548 -13.53 30.78 -14.57
C ALA A 548 -14.01 29.49 -15.27
N GLN A 549 -13.75 29.39 -16.58
CA GLN A 549 -14.02 28.18 -17.38
C GLN A 549 -12.72 27.37 -17.59
N PRO A 550 -12.81 26.04 -17.77
CA PRO A 550 -11.63 25.17 -17.88
C PRO A 550 -10.76 25.49 -19.09
N ALA A 551 -9.46 25.20 -18.95
CA ALA A 551 -8.42 25.62 -19.89
C ALA A 551 -8.65 25.12 -21.33
N LYS A 552 -8.55 26.03 -22.30
CA LYS A 552 -8.43 25.69 -23.72
C LYS A 552 -7.04 25.16 -23.98
N VAL A 553 -6.93 24.04 -24.72
CA VAL A 553 -5.65 23.53 -25.23
C VAL A 553 -5.04 24.59 -26.15
N ASP A 554 -3.89 25.14 -25.77
CA ASP A 554 -3.19 26.15 -26.55
C ASP A 554 -2.58 25.52 -27.82
N ARG A 555 -3.10 25.95 -28.96
CA ARG A 555 -2.70 25.44 -30.29
C ARG A 555 -1.48 26.19 -30.84
N GLU A 556 -1.16 27.36 -30.32
CA GLU A 556 -0.06 28.20 -30.77
C GLU A 556 1.25 27.71 -30.12
N ALA A 557 1.20 27.38 -28.83
CA ALA A 557 2.26 26.63 -28.14
C ALA A 557 2.57 25.27 -28.84
N LEU A 558 1.53 24.51 -29.21
CA LEU A 558 1.69 23.20 -29.86
C LEU A 558 2.25 23.32 -31.28
N LEU A 559 1.86 24.35 -32.05
CA LEU A 559 2.44 24.65 -33.36
C LEU A 559 3.91 25.10 -33.28
N ARG A 560 4.29 25.87 -32.25
CA ARG A 560 5.70 26.22 -32.00
C ARG A 560 6.53 25.00 -31.61
N GLY A 561 5.99 24.10 -30.79
CA GLY A 561 6.63 22.83 -30.45
C GLY A 561 6.87 21.92 -31.68
N LEU A 562 5.93 21.90 -32.63
CA LEU A 562 6.14 21.22 -33.91
C LEU A 562 7.16 21.93 -34.80
N MET A 563 7.19 23.26 -34.83
CA MET A 563 8.12 24.02 -35.66
C MET A 563 9.60 23.71 -35.34
N VAL A 564 9.94 23.45 -34.07
CA VAL A 564 11.29 22.99 -33.67
C VAL A 564 11.69 21.68 -34.36
N LYS A 565 10.75 20.78 -34.63
CA LYS A 565 10.99 19.53 -35.37
C LYS A 565 11.03 19.77 -36.90
N VAL A 566 10.20 20.67 -37.41
CA VAL A 566 10.20 21.08 -38.84
C VAL A 566 11.53 21.72 -39.23
N VAL A 567 12.12 22.55 -38.36
CA VAL A 567 13.48 23.10 -38.56
C VAL A 567 14.55 22.00 -38.61
N LYS A 568 14.35 20.89 -37.90
CA LYS A 568 15.21 19.69 -37.95
C LYS A 568 14.87 18.72 -39.09
N GLY A 569 14.00 19.09 -40.03
CA GLY A 569 13.68 18.29 -41.21
C GLY A 569 12.62 17.19 -41.01
N ASP A 570 11.90 17.18 -39.88
CA ASP A 570 10.83 16.20 -39.63
C ASP A 570 9.58 16.46 -40.49
N LYS A 571 9.42 15.63 -41.54
CA LYS A 571 8.24 15.65 -42.43
C LYS A 571 6.92 15.36 -41.71
N LYS A 572 6.91 14.48 -40.70
CA LYS A 572 5.67 14.14 -39.97
C LYS A 572 5.21 15.34 -39.15
N ALA A 573 6.12 16.01 -38.45
CA ALA A 573 5.81 17.25 -37.74
C ALA A 573 5.28 18.35 -38.67
N ALA A 574 5.80 18.46 -39.90
CA ALA A 574 5.29 19.41 -40.89
C ALA A 574 3.86 19.06 -41.36
N GLN A 575 3.58 17.77 -41.60
CA GLN A 575 2.24 17.30 -41.96
C GLN A 575 1.23 17.52 -40.82
N GLU A 576 1.62 17.26 -39.56
CA GLU A 576 0.81 17.54 -38.37
C GLU A 576 0.51 19.03 -38.21
N ALA A 577 1.51 19.90 -38.35
CA ALA A 577 1.34 21.36 -38.31
C ALA A 577 0.39 21.87 -39.42
N LEU A 578 0.47 21.29 -40.62
CA LEU A 578 -0.39 21.63 -41.75
C LEU A 578 -1.84 21.13 -41.53
N LEU A 579 -2.03 19.96 -40.91
CA LEU A 579 -3.34 19.47 -40.47
C LEU A 579 -3.94 20.34 -39.35
N LEU A 580 -3.13 20.79 -38.38
CA LEU A 580 -3.57 21.73 -37.33
C LEU A 580 -4.01 23.07 -37.94
N LYS A 581 -3.24 23.62 -38.90
CA LYS A 581 -3.65 24.81 -39.65
C LYS A 581 -4.99 24.61 -40.36
N LYS A 582 -5.14 23.53 -41.14
CA LYS A 582 -6.40 23.19 -41.84
C LYS A 582 -7.59 23.07 -40.88
N LYS A 583 -7.41 22.42 -39.72
CA LYS A 583 -8.44 22.30 -38.67
C LYS A 583 -8.78 23.63 -37.98
N SER A 584 -7.83 24.57 -37.89
CA SER A 584 -8.02 25.88 -37.25
C SER A 584 -8.83 26.88 -38.08
N LYS A 585 -8.77 26.77 -39.43
CA LYS A 585 -9.25 27.77 -40.39
C LYS A 585 -8.65 29.19 -40.24
N LYS A 586 -7.54 29.36 -39.52
CA LYS A 586 -6.82 30.63 -39.33
C LYS A 586 -5.67 30.83 -40.35
N SER A 587 -5.17 32.07 -40.45
CA SER A 587 -3.86 32.36 -41.07
C SER A 587 -2.71 31.81 -40.21
N TRP A 588 -1.48 31.81 -40.74
CA TRP A 588 -0.30 31.42 -39.96
C TRP A 588 0.01 32.43 -38.84
N GLU A 589 -0.09 33.74 -39.12
CA GLU A 589 0.16 34.77 -38.09
C GLU A 589 -0.83 34.68 -36.93
N ALA A 590 -2.11 34.41 -37.23
CA ALA A 590 -3.14 34.21 -36.22
C ALA A 590 -3.02 32.85 -35.48
N LEU A 591 -1.93 32.10 -35.70
CA LEU A 591 -1.52 30.91 -34.95
C LEU A 591 -0.12 31.07 -34.32
N GLY A 592 0.41 32.29 -34.26
CA GLY A 592 1.70 32.59 -33.64
C GLY A 592 2.94 32.20 -34.46
N LEU A 593 2.79 31.95 -35.77
CA LEU A 593 3.88 31.63 -36.71
C LEU A 593 3.98 32.69 -37.83
N THR A 594 5.20 33.02 -38.25
CA THR A 594 5.40 33.93 -39.39
C THR A 594 5.03 33.26 -40.72
N LYS A 595 4.73 34.07 -41.75
CA LYS A 595 4.48 33.59 -43.11
C LYS A 595 5.61 32.70 -43.65
N ALA A 596 6.87 33.07 -43.40
CA ALA A 596 8.05 32.32 -43.85
C ALA A 596 8.20 30.95 -43.17
N GLU A 597 7.87 30.83 -41.88
CA GLU A 597 7.81 29.55 -41.18
C GLU A 597 6.67 28.68 -41.70
N GLY A 598 5.51 29.29 -41.94
CA GLY A 598 4.37 28.65 -42.60
C GLY A 598 4.68 28.13 -44.00
N GLU A 599 5.52 28.83 -44.77
CA GLU A 599 6.02 28.36 -46.08
C GLU A 599 7.06 27.24 -45.94
N LYS A 600 7.93 27.26 -44.92
CA LYS A 600 8.81 26.12 -44.61
C LYS A 600 8.01 24.86 -44.28
N ILE A 601 6.95 24.97 -43.46
CA ILE A 601 6.04 23.84 -43.16
C ILE A 601 5.43 23.28 -44.44
N VAL A 602 4.91 24.13 -45.34
CA VAL A 602 4.33 23.69 -46.62
C VAL A 602 5.37 23.03 -47.53
N LYS A 603 6.57 23.63 -47.68
CA LYS A 603 7.65 23.09 -48.52
C LYS A 603 8.22 21.76 -47.98
N LEU A 604 8.22 21.54 -46.67
CA LEU A 604 8.71 20.30 -46.06
C LEU A 604 7.63 19.19 -46.06
N ALA A 605 6.36 19.54 -45.88
CA ALA A 605 5.24 18.58 -45.91
C ALA A 605 4.91 18.08 -47.33
N ALA A 606 5.36 18.78 -48.37
CA ALA A 606 5.18 18.45 -49.79
C ALA A 606 6.41 17.77 -50.43
N LYS A 607 7.45 17.45 -49.66
CA LYS A 607 8.65 16.71 -50.09
C LYS A 607 8.67 15.30 -49.54
#